data_AF-W4UVK7-F1
#
_entry.id   AF-W4UVK7-F1
#
_cell.length_a   1.000
_cell.length_b   1.000
_cell.length_c   1.000
_cell.angle_alpha   90.00
_cell.angle_beta   90.00
_cell.angle_gamma   90.00
#
_symmetry.space_group_name_H-M   'P 1'
#
loop_
_entity.id
_entity.type
_entity.pdbx_description
1 polymer ?
#
loop_
_entity_poly.entity_id
_entity_poly.type
_entity_poly.pdbx_seq_one_letter_code
_entity_poly.pdbx_strand_id
1 'polypeptide(L)'
;MFGYELKPIADNRTIQFATPEKALLDLLYLYPFYDSEQELEELRLDEDYLQDDLNVDLLMEYSAKFQSKALDHRVKLLLKTYDL
;
A
#
# COMPACT_ATOMS: atom_id res chain seq x y z
N MET A 1 -15.10 3.37 4.99
CA MET A 1 -14.26 2.87 6.12
C MET A 1 -12.82 3.13 5.76
N PHE A 2 -11.88 3.20 6.70
CA PHE A 2 -10.51 3.60 6.38
C PHE A 2 -9.86 2.67 5.35
N GLY A 3 -9.56 3.19 4.16
CA GLY A 3 -8.89 2.48 3.08
C GLY A 3 -9.66 1.35 2.42
N TYR A 4 -10.97 1.22 2.67
CA TYR A 4 -11.82 0.19 2.04
C TYR A 4 -12.96 0.82 1.24
N GLU A 5 -13.17 0.28 0.05
CA GLU A 5 -14.28 0.56 -0.84
C GLU A 5 -15.32 -0.55 -0.78
N LEU A 6 -16.59 -0.20 -0.95
CA LEU A 6 -17.67 -1.17 -1.05
C LEU A 6 -17.84 -1.57 -2.51
N LYS A 7 -17.50 -2.81 -2.85
CA LYS A 7 -17.70 -3.35 -4.21
C LYS A 7 -18.88 -4.31 -4.24
N PRO A 8 -19.89 -4.07 -5.08
CA PRO A 8 -20.98 -5.01 -5.27
C PRO A 8 -20.45 -6.27 -5.95
N ILE A 9 -20.95 -7.43 -5.53
CA ILE A 9 -20.72 -8.72 -6.16
C ILE A 9 -22.06 -9.40 -6.45
N ALA A 10 -22.03 -10.59 -7.07
CA ALA A 10 -23.23 -11.36 -7.37
C ALA A 10 -24.10 -11.60 -6.11
N ASP A 11 -25.40 -11.79 -6.34
CA ASP A 11 -26.41 -12.10 -5.33
C ASP A 11 -26.66 -10.98 -4.30
N ASN A 12 -26.65 -9.71 -4.73
CA ASN A 12 -26.91 -8.55 -3.87
C ASN A 12 -25.94 -8.42 -2.67
N ARG A 13 -24.78 -9.06 -2.74
CA ARG A 13 -23.74 -8.97 -1.70
C ARG A 13 -22.80 -7.82 -2.01
N THR A 14 -22.25 -7.23 -0.95
CA THR A 14 -21.23 -6.19 -1.04
C THR A 14 -20.03 -6.62 -0.23
N ILE A 15 -18.83 -6.49 -0.80
CA ILE A 15 -17.59 -6.76 -0.09
C ILE A 15 -16.87 -5.45 0.21
N GLN A 16 -16.10 -5.44 1.30
CA GLN A 16 -15.13 -4.39 1.57
C GLN A 16 -13.82 -4.77 0.90
N PHE A 17 -13.43 -3.99 -0.10
CA PHE A 17 -12.23 -4.20 -0.88
C PHE A 17 -11.21 -3.13 -0.48
N ALA A 18 -9.99 -3.55 -0.12
CA ALA A 18 -8.95 -2.58 0.21
C ALA A 18 -8.60 -1.78 -1.04
N THR A 19 -8.43 -0.47 -0.87
CA THR A 19 -7.74 0.38 -1.84
C THR A 19 -6.30 -0.11 -2.03
N PRO A 20 -5.67 0.11 -3.18
CA PRO A 20 -4.26 -0.24 -3.42
C PRO A 20 -3.34 0.29 -2.32
N GLU A 21 -3.53 1.54 -1.91
CA GLU A 21 -2.75 2.21 -0.87
C GLU A 21 -2.90 1.49 0.47
N LYS A 22 -4.13 1.14 0.84
CA LYS A 22 -4.39 0.38 2.08
C LYS A 22 -3.77 -1.01 2.03
N ALA A 23 -3.87 -1.70 0.90
CA ALA A 23 -3.33 -3.04 0.73
C ALA A 23 -1.79 -3.06 0.85
N LEU A 24 -1.12 -2.08 0.23
CA LEU A 24 0.34 -1.92 0.36
C LEU A 24 0.75 -1.60 1.79
N LEU A 25 0.05 -0.70 2.48
CA LEU A 25 0.34 -0.38 3.88
C LEU A 25 0.12 -1.59 4.81
N ASP A 26 -0.92 -2.38 4.58
CA ASP A 26 -1.18 -3.59 5.35
C ASP A 26 -0.06 -4.62 5.15
N LEU A 27 0.36 -4.83 3.91
CA LEU A 27 1.49 -5.71 3.57
C LEU A 27 2.75 -5.26 4.31
N LEU A 28 3.15 -4.01 4.13
CA LEU A 28 4.37 -3.48 4.74
C LEU A 28 4.27 -3.49 6.26
N TYR A 29 3.10 -3.24 6.86
CA TYR A 29 2.92 -3.26 8.30
C TYR A 29 3.07 -4.67 8.88
N LEU A 30 2.42 -5.67 8.27
CA LEU A 30 2.40 -7.07 8.71
C LEU A 30 3.73 -7.79 8.48
N TYR A 31 4.50 -7.38 7.47
CA TYR A 31 5.74 -8.03 7.07
C TYR A 31 6.95 -7.09 7.23
N PRO A 32 7.51 -6.97 8.45
CA PRO A 32 8.61 -6.05 8.74
C PRO A 32 9.96 -6.40 8.12
N PHE A 33 10.08 -7.55 7.46
CA PHE A 33 11.30 -7.95 6.75
C PHE A 33 11.49 -7.23 5.42
N TYR A 34 10.48 -6.53 4.90
CA TYR A 34 10.65 -5.63 3.76
C TYR A 34 11.32 -4.32 4.22
N ASP A 35 12.59 -4.41 4.62
CA ASP A 35 13.38 -3.33 5.21
C ASP A 35 14.62 -2.93 4.38
N SER A 36 14.75 -3.48 3.17
CA SER A 36 15.77 -3.12 2.18
C SER A 36 15.17 -2.92 0.78
N GLU A 37 15.88 -2.20 -0.09
CA GLU A 37 15.46 -1.99 -1.49
C GLU A 37 15.34 -3.32 -2.24
N GLN A 38 16.29 -4.24 -2.03
CA GLN A 38 16.28 -5.56 -2.64
C GLN A 38 15.04 -6.38 -2.25
N GLU A 39 14.66 -6.41 -0.98
CA GLU A 39 13.44 -7.13 -0.53
C GLU A 39 12.17 -6.52 -1.13
N LEU A 40 12.16 -5.20 -1.35
CA LEU A 40 11.04 -4.51 -1.97
C LEU A 40 10.98 -4.75 -3.49
N GLU A 41 12.10 -4.84 -4.19
CA GLU A 41 12.16 -5.21 -5.62
C GLU A 41 11.63 -6.64 -5.85
N GLU A 42 11.92 -7.57 -4.94
CA GLU A 42 11.45 -8.97 -5.00
C GLU A 42 9.94 -9.12 -4.79
N LEU A 43 9.23 -8.06 -4.35
CA LEU A 43 7.76 -8.03 -4.39
C LEU A 43 7.23 -8.09 -5.82
N ARG A 44 8.03 -7.66 -6.81
CA ARG A 44 7.69 -7.63 -8.23
C ARG A 44 6.36 -6.91 -8.45
N LEU A 45 6.22 -5.74 -7.82
CA LEU A 45 5.08 -4.86 -8.03
C LEU A 45 5.03 -4.42 -9.50
N ASP A 46 3.83 -4.14 -9.98
CA ASP A 46 3.63 -3.62 -11.33
C ASP A 46 4.07 -2.15 -11.36
N GLU A 47 5.26 -1.89 -11.91
CA GLU A 47 5.87 -0.56 -11.94
C GLU A 47 5.03 0.46 -12.74
N ASP A 48 4.40 0.04 -13.83
CA ASP A 48 3.52 0.91 -14.63
C ASP A 48 2.34 1.36 -13.76
N TYR A 49 1.71 0.43 -13.03
CA TYR A 49 0.62 0.76 -12.11
C TYR A 49 1.08 1.67 -10.96
N LEU A 50 2.27 1.43 -10.39
CA LEU A 50 2.81 2.26 -9.32
C LEU A 50 3.02 3.71 -9.77
N GLN A 51 3.47 3.92 -11.00
CA GLN A 51 3.75 5.24 -11.55
C GLN A 51 2.48 5.97 -12.01
N ASP A 52 1.56 5.25 -12.67
CA ASP A 52 0.40 5.86 -13.33
C ASP A 52 -0.87 5.92 -12.47
N ASP A 53 -1.10 4.94 -11.59
CA ASP A 53 -2.38 4.75 -10.90
C ASP A 53 -2.31 4.87 -9.36
N LEU A 54 -1.16 4.55 -8.74
CA LEU A 54 -1.04 4.62 -7.29
C LEU A 54 -1.13 6.07 -6.79
N ASN A 55 -2.03 6.33 -5.84
CA ASN A 55 -2.15 7.65 -5.25
C ASN A 55 -1.19 7.81 -4.06
N VAL A 56 0.01 8.36 -4.34
CA VAL A 56 1.07 8.56 -3.34
C VAL A 56 0.62 9.49 -2.20
N ASP A 57 -0.12 10.55 -2.49
CA ASP A 57 -0.65 11.46 -1.47
C ASP A 57 -1.61 10.73 -0.50
N LEU A 58 -2.48 9.88 -1.06
CA LEU A 58 -3.41 9.06 -0.27
C LEU A 58 -2.68 7.98 0.53
N LEU A 59 -1.66 7.35 -0.05
CA LEU A 59 -0.78 6.40 0.64
C LEU A 59 -0.13 7.06 1.87
N MET A 60 0.39 8.28 1.71
CA MET A 60 1.00 9.03 2.80
C MET A 60 -0.04 9.46 3.86
N GLU A 61 -1.23 9.91 3.44
CA GLU A 61 -2.34 10.19 4.36
C GLU A 61 -2.70 8.96 5.17
N TYR A 62 -2.75 7.79 4.53
CA TYR A 62 -3.11 6.53 5.16
C TYR A 62 -2.00 6.04 6.10
N SER A 63 -0.73 6.12 5.70
CA SER A 63 0.42 5.75 6.55
C SER A 63 0.41 6.52 7.87
N ALA A 64 0.11 7.82 7.81
CA ALA A 64 0.04 8.67 9.01
C ALA A 64 -0.99 8.19 10.04
N LYS A 65 -2.07 7.51 9.60
CA LYS A 65 -3.11 7.00 10.51
C LYS A 65 -2.66 5.76 11.29
N PHE A 66 -1.64 5.03 10.84
CA PHE A 66 -1.05 3.91 11.59
C PHE A 66 -0.19 4.39 12.77
N GLN A 67 0.26 5.65 12.77
CA GLN A 67 1.11 6.24 13.81
C GLN A 67 2.37 5.40 14.11
N SER A 68 2.93 4.76 13.08
CA SER A 68 4.05 3.82 13.20
C SER A 68 5.26 4.32 12.42
N LYS A 69 6.28 4.81 13.14
CA LYS A 69 7.54 5.27 12.54
C LYS A 69 8.25 4.18 11.73
N ALA A 70 8.12 2.92 12.15
CA ALA A 70 8.69 1.78 11.44
C ALA A 70 7.96 1.52 10.11
N LEU A 71 6.63 1.71 10.07
CA LEU A 71 5.90 1.65 8.80
C LEU A 71 6.27 2.84 7.91
N ASP A 72 6.30 4.06 8.46
CA ASP A 72 6.66 5.26 7.69
C ASP A 72 8.05 5.13 7.06
N HIS A 73 8.99 4.47 7.75
CA HIS A 73 10.31 4.17 7.19
C HIS A 73 10.22 3.24 5.97
N ARG A 74 9.47 2.14 6.07
CA ARG A 74 9.27 1.18 4.97
C ARG A 74 8.52 1.80 3.79
N VAL A 75 7.54 2.67 4.05
CA VAL A 75 6.85 3.42 2.99
C VAL A 75 7.81 4.34 2.25
N LYS A 76 8.66 5.08 2.97
CA LYS A 76 9.69 5.92 2.33
C LYS A 76 10.71 5.10 1.55
N LEU A 77 11.06 3.91 2.04
CA LEU A 77 11.94 3.00 1.34
C LEU A 77 11.30 2.54 0.02
N LEU A 78 10.02 2.15 0.05
CA LEU A 78 9.25 1.79 -1.14
C LEU A 78 9.19 2.93 -2.16
N LEU A 79 8.86 4.16 -1.74
CA LEU A 79 8.85 5.30 -2.65
C LEU A 79 10.22 5.53 -3.30
N LYS A 80 11.30 5.39 -2.52
CA LYS A 80 12.66 5.49 -3.04
C LYS A 80 13.00 4.37 -4.03
N THR A 81 12.65 3.12 -3.72
CA THR A 81 12.97 1.95 -4.55
C THR A 81 12.31 2.02 -5.93
N TYR A 82 11.10 2.57 -6.00
CA TYR A 82 10.32 2.64 -7.23
C TYR A 82 10.31 4.04 -7.87
N ASP A 83 11.16 4.95 -7.41
CA ASP A 83 11.26 6.34 -7.90
C ASP A 83 9.89 7.08 -7.96
N LEU A 84 9.13 7.03 -6.85
CA LEU A 84 7.82 7.67 -6.66
C LEU A 84 7.87 8.96 -5.83
#